data_AF-A0A699QAG2-F1
#
_entry.id   AF-A0A699QAG2-F1
#
_cell.length_a   1.000
_cell.length_b   1.000
_cell.length_c   1.000
_cell.angle_alpha   90.00
_cell.angle_beta   90.00
_cell.angle_gamma   90.00
#
_symmetry.space_group_name_H-M   'P 1'
#
loop_
_entity.id
_entity.type
_entity.pdbx_description
1 polymer ?
#
loop_
_entity_poly.entity_id
_entity_poly.type
_entity_poly.pdbx_seq_one_letter_code
_entity_poly.pdbx_strand_id
1 'polypeptide(L)'
;LGTPTSFSLNVPVTSTVSGLPQQCASGLAAYRVLLFETDIDLPAGQWRLSTVDGSRLIGIQNIVNSGSNNLYVEAFLDNTVTTQDASPRFESVLQPNLGTTALDQHSFSAFDANGDSLRYEQVIAYENCNQSIAGATLAPHFHLNFATGAFEPMVSSSSTQGYYSTVVRVNEYRKTSANRWVLIGSVMRDQTYLLYATTNQPPTFTTMQVNGGAAQALGPAIVVQPGQAVSVLLQATDPDAGQTLRFASEAPNVVPGLTLTRVGTTNSEQLTWQVPATLPPGRYAIAVGVLDNGCTYNASEERTLTFIVSSTALATR
;
A
#
# COMPACT_ATOMS: atom_id res chain seq x y z
N LEU A 1 32.73 27.74 -3.37
CA LEU A 1 32.10 27.01 -4.49
C LEU A 1 30.65 26.83 -4.10
N GLY A 2 29.71 27.43 -4.83
CA GLY A 2 28.29 27.36 -4.47
C GLY A 2 27.84 25.91 -4.46
N THR A 3 27.28 25.45 -3.34
CA THR A 3 26.63 24.14 -3.26
C THR A 3 25.51 24.09 -4.29
N PRO A 4 25.53 23.15 -5.25
CA PRO A 4 24.42 22.98 -6.19
C PRO A 4 23.12 22.81 -5.41
N THR A 5 22.10 23.62 -5.75
CA THR A 5 20.78 23.57 -5.13
C THR A 5 19.88 22.47 -5.72
N SER A 6 20.33 21.81 -6.79
CA SER A 6 19.72 20.63 -7.41
C SER A 6 20.72 19.91 -8.31
N PHE A 7 20.47 18.63 -8.59
CA PHE A 7 21.18 17.84 -9.60
C PHE A 7 20.19 16.85 -10.24
N SER A 8 20.58 16.26 -11.37
CA SER A 8 19.82 15.19 -12.03
C SER A 8 20.72 14.00 -12.29
N LEU A 9 20.20 12.80 -12.09
CA LEU A 9 20.92 11.54 -12.28
C LEU A 9 20.02 10.59 -13.08
N ASN A 10 20.61 9.93 -14.09
CA ASN A 10 19.95 8.84 -14.79
C ASN A 10 20.21 7.53 -14.03
N VAL A 11 19.15 6.95 -13.47
CA VAL A 11 19.23 5.68 -12.75
C VAL A 11 18.81 4.55 -13.69
N PRO A 12 19.62 3.50 -13.90
CA PRO A 12 19.21 2.37 -14.71
C PRO A 12 18.14 1.53 -14.02
N VAL A 13 17.32 0.83 -14.82
CA VAL A 13 16.41 -0.19 -14.28
C VAL A 13 17.25 -1.31 -13.67
N THR A 14 17.08 -1.57 -12.38
CA THR A 14 17.80 -2.64 -11.66
C THR A 14 17.00 -3.94 -11.63
N SER A 15 15.66 -3.87 -11.64
CA SER A 15 14.82 -5.05 -11.78
C SER A 15 13.48 -4.75 -12.47
N THR A 16 12.86 -5.80 -13.00
CA THR A 16 11.50 -5.77 -13.52
C THR A 16 10.72 -6.92 -12.91
N VAL A 17 9.66 -6.62 -12.17
CA VAL A 17 8.74 -7.61 -11.62
C VAL A 17 7.46 -7.57 -12.45
N SER A 18 6.93 -8.73 -12.81
CA SER A 18 5.61 -8.81 -13.42
C SER A 18 4.57 -8.91 -12.33
N GLY A 19 3.58 -8.01 -12.35
CA GLY A 19 2.41 -8.10 -11.50
C GLY A 19 1.62 -9.37 -11.76
N LEU A 20 0.97 -9.90 -10.72
CA LEU A 20 0.08 -11.06 -10.88
C LEU A 20 -1.08 -10.68 -11.81
N PRO A 21 -1.39 -11.50 -12.83
CA PRO A 21 -2.59 -11.30 -13.62
C PRO A 21 -3.82 -11.51 -12.73
N GLN A 22 -4.63 -10.47 -12.59
CA GLN A 22 -5.96 -10.54 -11.96
C GLN A 22 -7.05 -10.86 -12.99
N GLN A 23 -6.76 -11.68 -14.01
CA GLN A 23 -7.69 -11.96 -15.10
C GLN A 23 -7.65 -13.44 -15.50
N CYS A 24 -8.80 -14.00 -15.86
CA CYS A 24 -8.92 -15.40 -16.26
C CYS A 24 -8.39 -15.71 -17.66
N ALA A 25 -8.32 -14.71 -18.55
CA ALA A 25 -7.97 -14.89 -19.95
C ALA A 25 -6.52 -14.44 -20.23
N SER A 26 -5.76 -15.27 -20.95
CA SER A 26 -4.47 -14.88 -21.52
C SER A 26 -4.66 -13.85 -22.63
N GLY A 27 -4.23 -12.61 -22.44
CA GLY A 27 -4.31 -11.63 -23.54
C GLY A 27 -4.05 -10.15 -23.25
N LEU A 28 -4.03 -9.68 -21.99
CA LEU A 28 -3.66 -8.29 -21.67
C LEU A 28 -2.65 -8.18 -20.54
N ALA A 29 -1.88 -7.10 -20.60
CA ALA A 29 -0.54 -6.99 -20.02
C ALA A 29 -0.53 -7.20 -18.50
N ALA A 30 0.32 -8.13 -18.05
CA ALA A 30 0.93 -8.01 -16.75
C ALA A 30 1.45 -6.58 -16.61
N TYR A 31 1.08 -5.86 -15.55
CA TYR A 31 1.76 -4.60 -15.27
C TYR A 31 3.21 -4.93 -14.89
N ARG A 32 4.15 -4.10 -15.33
CA ARG A 32 5.56 -4.23 -14.96
C ARG A 32 5.82 -3.26 -13.83
N VAL A 33 6.37 -3.76 -12.74
CA VAL A 33 7.01 -2.93 -11.72
C VAL A 33 8.46 -2.80 -12.13
N LEU A 34 8.89 -1.59 -12.44
CA LEU A 34 10.28 -1.27 -12.72
C LEU A 34 10.91 -0.73 -11.45
N LEU A 35 12.00 -1.35 -11.01
CA LEU A 35 12.79 -0.87 -9.89
C LEU A 35 14.03 -0.14 -10.40
N PHE A 36 14.35 0.98 -9.78
CA PHE A 36 15.50 1.82 -10.07
C PHE A 36 16.22 2.08 -8.76
N GLU A 37 17.50 1.71 -8.66
CA GLU A 37 18.30 1.84 -7.45
C GLU A 37 19.66 2.46 -7.77
N THR A 38 20.12 3.36 -6.90
CA THR A 38 21.43 4.01 -6.97
C THR A 38 21.80 4.56 -5.60
N ASP A 39 23.10 4.72 -5.34
CA ASP A 39 23.62 5.35 -4.15
C ASP A 39 24.06 6.79 -4.46
N ILE A 40 23.68 7.73 -3.59
CA ILE A 40 24.01 9.15 -3.75
C ILE A 40 24.44 9.74 -2.41
N ASP A 41 25.57 10.46 -2.42
CA ASP A 41 26.01 11.27 -1.28
C ASP A 41 25.31 12.64 -1.30
N LEU A 42 24.46 12.89 -0.31
CA LEU A 42 23.75 14.15 -0.13
C LEU A 42 24.33 14.93 1.05
N PRO A 43 24.69 16.22 0.90
CA PRO A 43 25.00 17.05 2.06
C PRO A 43 23.78 17.17 2.99
N ALA A 44 24.02 17.60 4.22
CA ALA A 44 22.92 17.87 5.16
C ALA A 44 21.97 18.92 4.57
N GLY A 45 20.68 18.60 4.50
CA GLY A 45 19.66 19.44 3.91
C GLY A 45 18.31 18.74 3.73
N GLN A 46 17.45 19.40 2.98
CA GLN A 46 16.14 18.88 2.57
C GLN A 46 16.17 18.60 1.09
N TRP A 47 15.83 17.38 0.72
CA TRP A 47 15.97 16.85 -0.61
C TRP A 47 14.63 16.36 -1.12
N ARG A 48 14.38 16.63 -2.41
CA ARG A 48 13.27 16.08 -3.15
C ARG A 48 13.83 15.27 -4.30
N LEU A 49 13.52 14.00 -4.32
CA LEU A 49 13.91 13.06 -5.37
C LEU A 49 12.66 12.76 -6.18
N SER A 50 12.70 12.93 -7.49
CA SER A 50 11.51 12.70 -8.31
C SER A 50 11.85 11.99 -9.61
N THR A 51 10.85 11.31 -10.14
CA THR A 51 10.88 10.73 -11.48
C THR A 51 9.70 11.27 -12.27
N VAL A 52 9.95 11.52 -13.55
CA VAL A 52 8.96 11.95 -14.53
C VAL A 52 9.00 10.91 -15.63
N ASP A 53 7.87 10.27 -15.91
CA ASP A 53 7.70 9.43 -17.08
C ASP A 53 6.66 10.04 -18.02
N GLY A 54 6.94 9.97 -19.32
CA GLY A 54 6.09 10.56 -20.35
C GLY A 54 4.80 9.77 -20.53
N SER A 55 3.68 10.49 -20.63
CA SER A 55 2.35 9.99 -21.02
C SER A 55 1.73 8.92 -20.10
N ARG A 56 0.82 9.35 -19.22
CA ARG A 56 -0.09 8.45 -18.50
C ARG A 56 -1.02 7.69 -19.45
N LEU A 57 -1.72 6.69 -18.91
CA LEU A 57 -2.80 6.01 -19.62
C LEU A 57 -3.85 7.04 -20.10
N ILE A 58 -4.24 6.96 -21.38
CA ILE A 58 -5.29 7.81 -21.96
C ILE A 58 -6.65 7.43 -21.35
N GLY A 59 -7.44 8.44 -20.97
CA GLY A 59 -8.84 8.25 -20.55
C GLY A 59 -9.03 7.99 -19.05
N ILE A 60 -8.04 8.33 -18.22
CA ILE A 60 -8.22 8.40 -16.76
C ILE A 60 -9.25 9.47 -16.44
N GLN A 61 -10.35 9.08 -15.81
CA GLN A 61 -11.57 9.88 -15.64
C GLN A 61 -11.38 11.10 -14.72
N ASN A 62 -10.51 11.00 -13.71
CA ASN A 62 -10.21 12.09 -12.77
C ASN A 62 -8.97 12.91 -13.14
N ILE A 63 -8.47 12.79 -14.38
CA ILE A 63 -7.35 13.56 -14.92
C ILE A 63 -7.68 14.03 -16.34
N VAL A 64 -7.85 15.34 -16.51
CA VAL A 64 -8.15 15.95 -17.82
C VAL A 64 -6.99 15.73 -18.79
N ASN A 65 -7.29 15.26 -20.01
CA ASN A 65 -6.29 14.96 -21.06
C ASN A 65 -5.15 14.04 -20.56
N SER A 66 -5.46 13.05 -19.72
CA SER A 66 -4.49 12.17 -19.07
C SER A 66 -3.33 11.68 -19.95
N GLY A 67 -3.57 11.30 -21.19
CA GLY A 67 -2.51 10.86 -22.12
C GLY A 67 -1.45 11.91 -22.49
N SER A 68 -1.75 13.19 -22.30
CA SER A 68 -0.83 14.32 -22.54
C SER A 68 -0.12 14.80 -21.28
N ASN A 69 -0.43 14.21 -20.12
CA ASN A 69 0.23 14.54 -18.85
C ASN A 69 1.28 13.49 -18.51
N ASN A 70 2.35 13.93 -17.85
CA ASN A 70 3.37 13.02 -17.34
C ASN A 70 2.88 12.27 -16.10
N LEU A 71 3.42 11.07 -15.89
CA LEU A 71 3.43 10.42 -14.59
C LEU A 71 4.55 11.06 -13.76
N TYR A 72 4.22 11.56 -12.57
CA TYR A 72 5.19 12.14 -11.65
C TYR A 72 5.00 11.50 -10.27
N VAL A 73 6.10 11.00 -9.70
CA VAL A 73 6.17 10.63 -8.29
C VAL A 73 7.45 11.19 -7.67
N GLU A 74 7.41 11.39 -6.36
CA GLU A 74 8.50 11.98 -5.61
C GLU A 74 8.66 11.34 -4.24
N ALA A 75 9.87 11.48 -3.70
CA ALA A 75 10.18 11.29 -2.31
C ALA A 75 10.77 12.58 -1.73
N PHE A 76 10.61 12.74 -0.42
CA PHE A 76 11.22 13.80 0.37
C PHE A 76 12.16 13.17 1.41
N LEU A 77 13.27 13.83 1.70
CA LEU A 77 14.22 13.44 2.74
C LEU A 77 14.75 14.70 3.45
N ASP A 78 14.72 14.71 4.78
CA ASP A 78 15.42 15.66 5.63
C ASP A 78 16.52 14.92 6.41
N ASN A 79 17.73 14.90 5.85
CA ASN A 79 18.88 14.26 6.47
C ASN A 79 19.60 15.18 7.49
N THR A 80 18.98 16.29 7.91
CA THR A 80 19.48 17.13 9.02
C THR A 80 19.00 16.63 10.38
N VAL A 81 17.96 15.81 10.42
CA VAL A 81 17.28 15.37 11.64
C VAL A 81 17.75 14.00 12.11
N THR A 82 18.02 13.08 11.18
CA THR A 82 18.46 11.71 11.48
C THR A 82 19.67 11.33 10.62
N THR A 83 20.63 10.62 11.22
CA THR A 83 21.84 10.13 10.54
C THR A 83 21.63 8.76 9.89
N GLN A 84 20.58 8.03 10.27
CA GLN A 84 20.23 6.74 9.69
C GLN A 84 18.72 6.61 9.62
N ASP A 85 18.24 6.20 8.45
CA ASP A 85 16.83 6.09 8.17
C ASP A 85 16.57 5.20 6.96
N ALA A 86 15.39 4.59 6.89
CA ALA A 86 14.94 3.83 5.75
C ALA A 86 13.51 4.25 5.43
N SER A 87 13.33 4.89 4.27
CA SER A 87 12.03 5.40 3.86
C SER A 87 10.95 4.30 3.86
N PRO A 88 9.69 4.66 4.17
CA PRO A 88 8.59 3.73 4.17
C PRO A 88 8.44 3.02 2.83
N ARG A 89 8.20 1.72 2.87
CA ARG A 89 8.02 0.89 1.68
C ARG A 89 6.59 0.37 1.61
N PHE A 90 5.87 0.66 0.53
CA PHE A 90 4.52 0.12 0.31
C PHE A 90 4.54 -1.40 0.32
N GLU A 91 3.56 -2.00 0.99
CA GLU A 91 3.52 -3.45 1.22
C GLU A 91 2.75 -4.23 0.16
N SER A 92 2.02 -3.55 -0.72
CA SER A 92 1.23 -4.17 -1.78
C SER A 92 1.50 -3.51 -3.09
N VAL A 93 1.66 -4.26 -4.18
CA VAL A 93 1.63 -3.75 -5.56
C VAL A 93 0.29 -4.02 -6.25
N LEU A 94 -0.69 -4.55 -5.51
CA LEU A 94 -1.97 -4.98 -6.06
C LEU A 94 -2.70 -3.80 -6.72
N GLN A 95 -3.04 -3.96 -8.00
CA GLN A 95 -3.83 -3.00 -8.74
C GLN A 95 -5.32 -3.34 -8.59
N PRO A 96 -6.18 -2.44 -8.08
CA PRO A 96 -7.61 -2.71 -7.96
C PRO A 96 -8.33 -2.83 -9.31
N ASN A 97 -9.20 -3.84 -9.41
CA ASN A 97 -10.24 -3.93 -10.44
C ASN A 97 -11.58 -4.02 -9.71
N LEU A 98 -12.41 -2.99 -9.88
CA LEU A 98 -13.58 -2.75 -9.04
C LEU A 98 -14.87 -2.86 -9.84
N GLY A 99 -15.87 -3.48 -9.24
CA GLY A 99 -17.22 -3.51 -9.80
C GLY A 99 -17.96 -2.20 -9.54
N THR A 100 -18.77 -1.75 -10.51
CA THR A 100 -19.64 -0.56 -10.32
C THR A 100 -20.67 -0.71 -9.20
N THR A 101 -20.96 -1.94 -8.76
CA THR A 101 -21.98 -2.26 -7.74
C THR A 101 -21.40 -2.85 -6.46
N ALA A 102 -20.09 -3.13 -6.43
CA ALA A 102 -19.39 -3.66 -5.28
C ALA A 102 -17.94 -3.17 -5.30
N LEU A 103 -17.67 -2.27 -4.36
CA LEU A 103 -16.34 -1.71 -4.13
C LEU A 103 -15.78 -2.34 -2.86
N ASP A 104 -14.48 -2.63 -2.87
CA ASP A 104 -13.81 -3.32 -1.76
C ASP A 104 -12.63 -2.56 -1.25
N GLN A 105 -12.25 -2.90 -0.03
CA GLN A 105 -11.11 -2.30 0.61
C GLN A 105 -9.81 -2.67 -0.11
N HIS A 106 -8.90 -1.70 -0.17
CA HIS A 106 -7.51 -1.90 -0.58
C HIS A 106 -6.55 -1.30 0.45
N SER A 107 -5.24 -1.52 0.29
CA SER A 107 -4.23 -0.97 1.18
C SER A 107 -3.18 -0.14 0.45
N PHE A 108 -2.89 1.03 1.01
CA PHE A 108 -1.66 1.78 0.77
C PHE A 108 -0.72 1.70 1.97
N SER A 109 -0.90 0.71 2.86
CA SER A 109 -0.02 0.54 4.00
C SER A 109 1.44 0.42 3.55
N ALA A 110 2.30 1.05 4.34
CA ALA A 110 3.74 1.03 4.17
C ALA A 110 4.39 0.58 5.48
N PHE A 111 5.50 -0.11 5.33
CA PHE A 111 6.33 -0.54 6.44
C PHE A 111 7.51 0.42 6.61
N ASP A 112 7.75 0.80 7.86
CA ASP A 112 8.87 1.60 8.30
C ASP A 112 9.74 0.76 9.25
N ALA A 113 11.01 0.57 8.91
CA ALA A 113 11.91 -0.28 9.70
C ALA A 113 12.47 0.42 10.94
N ASN A 114 12.37 1.75 10.99
CA ASN A 114 12.92 2.61 12.03
C ASN A 114 11.89 2.98 13.11
N GLY A 115 10.63 2.57 12.92
CA GLY A 115 9.54 2.77 13.86
C GLY A 115 8.95 4.18 13.81
N ASP A 116 9.12 4.87 12.69
CA ASP A 116 8.57 6.21 12.49
C ASP A 116 7.05 6.22 12.38
N SER A 117 6.47 7.34 12.78
CA SER A 117 5.03 7.51 12.64
C SER A 117 4.71 7.85 11.19
N LEU A 118 3.89 7.00 10.57
CA LEU A 118 3.43 7.21 9.20
C LEU A 118 2.08 7.92 9.17
N ARG A 119 1.95 8.93 8.30
CA ARG A 119 0.68 9.60 7.99
C ARG A 119 0.42 9.56 6.48
N TYR A 120 -0.72 8.99 6.13
CA TYR A 120 -1.15 8.79 4.75
C TYR A 120 -2.04 9.95 4.29
N GLU A 121 -1.85 10.39 3.05
CA GLU A 121 -2.62 11.47 2.44
C GLU A 121 -2.91 11.17 0.98
N GLN A 122 -4.16 11.33 0.57
CA GLN A 122 -4.50 11.39 -0.85
C GLN A 122 -4.12 12.76 -1.39
N VAL A 123 -3.39 12.80 -2.49
CA VAL A 123 -3.01 14.03 -3.19
C VAL A 123 -3.52 13.97 -4.62
N ILE A 124 -3.73 15.14 -5.22
CA ILE A 124 -4.01 15.20 -6.66
C ILE A 124 -2.75 14.82 -7.45
N ALA A 125 -2.94 14.22 -8.62
CA ALA A 125 -1.84 13.81 -9.48
C ALA A 125 -1.01 15.00 -9.96
N TYR A 126 0.31 14.83 -9.99
CA TYR A 126 1.26 15.82 -10.48
C TYR A 126 1.75 15.43 -11.89
N GLU A 127 2.21 16.44 -12.62
CA GLU A 127 2.89 16.29 -13.91
C GLU A 127 4.36 16.68 -13.85
N ASN A 128 4.76 17.50 -12.86
CA ASN A 128 6.15 17.89 -12.59
C ASN A 128 6.32 18.24 -11.11
N CYS A 129 7.56 18.55 -10.72
CA CYS A 129 7.89 19.04 -9.38
C CYS A 129 7.07 20.27 -9.02
N ASN A 130 6.31 20.18 -7.92
CA ASN A 130 5.39 21.21 -7.43
C ASN A 130 4.29 21.63 -8.44
N GLN A 131 3.99 20.81 -9.44
CA GLN A 131 2.98 21.11 -10.45
C GLN A 131 1.93 20.00 -10.50
N SER A 132 0.78 20.27 -9.89
CA SER A 132 -0.42 19.44 -10.04
C SER A 132 -1.01 19.56 -11.44
N ILE A 133 -1.57 18.47 -11.96
CA ILE A 133 -2.29 18.49 -13.23
C ILE A 133 -3.54 19.37 -13.10
N ALA A 134 -3.65 20.37 -13.98
CA ALA A 134 -4.79 21.28 -13.99
C ALA A 134 -6.11 20.52 -14.21
N GLY A 135 -7.07 20.72 -13.31
CA GLY A 135 -8.39 20.07 -13.38
C GLY A 135 -8.42 18.60 -12.91
N ALA A 136 -7.30 18.05 -12.43
CA ALA A 136 -7.31 16.74 -11.79
C ALA A 136 -8.03 16.78 -10.44
N THR A 137 -8.70 15.68 -10.09
CA THR A 137 -9.42 15.51 -8.82
C THR A 137 -8.96 14.25 -8.10
N LEU A 138 -9.22 14.17 -6.79
CA LEU A 138 -9.00 12.93 -6.05
C LEU A 138 -9.88 11.80 -6.59
N ALA A 139 -9.42 10.56 -6.44
CA ALA A 139 -10.20 9.38 -6.75
C ALA A 139 -11.52 9.40 -5.94
N PRO A 140 -12.69 9.35 -6.59
CA PRO A 140 -13.95 9.63 -5.90
C PRO A 140 -14.55 8.41 -5.18
N HIS A 141 -13.93 7.24 -5.28
CA HIS A 141 -14.52 5.97 -4.81
C HIS A 141 -14.06 5.56 -3.41
N PHE A 142 -13.09 6.26 -2.82
CA PHE A 142 -12.44 5.81 -1.59
C PHE A 142 -12.05 6.95 -0.67
N HIS A 143 -12.16 6.72 0.64
CA HIS A 143 -11.45 7.50 1.64
C HIS A 143 -10.21 6.75 2.11
N LEU A 144 -9.15 7.50 2.42
CA LEU A 144 -7.90 6.94 2.93
C LEU A 144 -7.85 7.15 4.43
N ASN A 145 -7.64 6.07 5.18
CA ASN A 145 -7.34 6.14 6.60
C ASN A 145 -5.93 6.71 6.77
N PHE A 146 -5.84 7.94 7.26
CA PHE A 146 -4.58 8.67 7.40
C PHE A 146 -3.58 8.01 8.36
N ALA A 147 -3.99 7.03 9.17
CA ALA A 147 -3.15 6.42 10.19
C ALA A 147 -2.74 4.97 9.89
N THR A 148 -3.37 4.32 8.92
CA THR A 148 -3.10 2.91 8.57
C THR A 148 -2.81 2.69 7.09
N GLY A 149 -3.22 3.62 6.22
CA GLY A 149 -3.15 3.43 4.77
C GLY A 149 -4.30 2.60 4.21
N ALA A 150 -5.28 2.18 5.03
CA ALA A 150 -6.49 1.53 4.55
C ALA A 150 -7.25 2.43 3.56
N PHE A 151 -7.55 1.91 2.38
CA PHE A 151 -8.26 2.59 1.30
C PHE A 151 -9.67 2.00 1.22
N GLU A 152 -10.60 2.68 1.86
CA GLU A 152 -11.92 2.15 2.18
C GLU A 152 -12.96 2.71 1.20
N PRO A 153 -13.86 1.87 0.67
CA PRO A 153 -14.82 2.28 -0.34
C PRO A 153 -15.82 3.29 0.23
N MET A 154 -16.14 4.31 -0.55
CA MET A 154 -17.22 5.26 -0.28
C MET A 154 -18.47 4.84 -1.05
N VAL A 155 -19.65 5.13 -0.48
CA VAL A 155 -20.92 4.97 -1.20
C VAL A 155 -20.97 6.02 -2.31
N SER A 156 -20.64 5.63 -3.55
CA SER A 156 -20.77 6.51 -4.71
C SER A 156 -22.19 6.44 -5.25
N SER A 157 -22.82 7.60 -5.47
CA SER A 157 -24.17 7.72 -6.03
C SER A 157 -24.21 7.66 -7.57
N SER A 158 -23.06 7.77 -8.24
CA SER A 158 -22.92 7.55 -9.69
C SER A 158 -21.45 7.51 -10.07
N SER A 159 -20.99 6.38 -10.63
CA SER A 159 -19.62 6.27 -11.11
C SER A 159 -19.59 5.82 -12.56
N THR A 160 -18.95 6.63 -13.40
CA THR A 160 -18.68 6.30 -14.79
C THR A 160 -17.66 5.17 -14.85
N GLN A 161 -17.92 4.13 -15.64
CA GLN A 161 -16.93 3.09 -15.88
C GLN A 161 -15.68 3.69 -16.55
N GLY A 162 -14.50 3.19 -16.18
CA GLY A 162 -13.25 3.64 -16.75
C GLY A 162 -12.09 3.55 -15.77
N TYR A 163 -10.95 4.10 -16.19
CA TYR A 163 -9.75 4.16 -15.38
C TYR A 163 -9.75 5.39 -14.47
N TYR A 164 -9.20 5.24 -13.28
CA TYR A 164 -9.02 6.31 -12.31
C TYR A 164 -7.61 6.25 -11.73
N SER A 165 -7.00 7.40 -11.43
CA SER A 165 -5.74 7.48 -10.68
C SER A 165 -6.03 7.77 -9.22
N THR A 166 -5.32 7.10 -8.32
CA THR A 166 -5.20 7.49 -6.92
C THR A 166 -3.72 7.74 -6.63
N VAL A 167 -3.42 8.88 -6.00
CA VAL A 167 -2.06 9.23 -5.61
C VAL A 167 -2.01 9.37 -4.10
N VAL A 168 -1.14 8.59 -3.48
CA VAL A 168 -0.98 8.55 -2.03
C VAL A 168 0.44 8.97 -1.67
N ARG A 169 0.54 9.94 -0.78
CA ARG A 169 1.80 10.33 -0.12
C ARG A 169 1.80 9.76 1.31
N VAL A 170 2.86 9.04 1.66
CA VAL A 170 3.13 8.57 3.02
C VAL A 170 4.18 9.48 3.60
N ASN A 171 3.80 10.25 4.61
CA ASN A 171 4.69 11.15 5.34
C ASN A 171 5.25 10.43 6.56
N GLU A 172 6.54 10.56 6.77
CA GLU A 172 7.30 9.88 7.82
C GLU A 172 7.74 10.89 8.88
N TYR A 173 7.34 10.63 10.13
CA TYR A 173 7.61 11.54 11.25
C TYR A 173 8.44 10.86 12.35
N ARG A 174 9.58 11.48 12.65
CA ARG A 174 10.46 11.11 13.76
C ARG A 174 10.07 11.83 15.03
N LYS A 175 9.91 11.06 16.10
CA LYS A 175 9.77 11.61 17.45
C LYS A 175 11.14 12.06 17.96
N THR A 176 11.37 13.37 18.04
CA THR A 176 12.65 13.94 18.52
C THR A 176 12.61 14.33 20.00
N SER A 177 11.41 14.48 20.56
CA SER A 177 11.17 14.66 21.99
C SER A 177 9.74 14.24 22.35
N ALA A 178 9.39 14.27 23.64
CA ALA A 178 8.10 13.78 24.15
C ALA A 178 6.88 14.30 23.36
N ASN A 179 6.91 15.57 22.92
CA ASN A 179 5.80 16.25 22.24
C ASN A 179 6.22 16.86 20.88
N ARG A 180 7.32 16.40 20.29
CA ARG A 180 7.81 16.95 19.01
C ARG A 180 8.00 15.84 17.99
N TRP A 181 7.17 15.89 16.95
CA TRP A 181 7.30 15.12 15.73
C TRP A 181 7.84 16.02 14.64
N VAL A 182 8.85 15.54 13.91
CA VAL A 182 9.47 16.24 12.80
C VAL A 182 9.28 15.40 11.55
N LEU A 183 8.79 16.00 10.46
CA LEU A 183 8.74 15.35 9.16
C LEU A 183 10.18 15.12 8.69
N ILE A 184 10.56 13.86 8.49
CA ILE A 184 11.90 13.49 8.05
C ILE A 184 11.91 12.90 6.63
N GLY A 185 10.77 12.41 6.17
CA GLY A 185 10.68 11.76 4.88
C GLY A 185 9.27 11.75 4.31
N SER A 186 9.15 11.50 3.01
CA SER A 186 7.90 11.04 2.44
C SER A 186 8.15 10.20 1.19
N VAL A 187 7.24 9.27 0.90
CA VAL A 187 7.19 8.56 -0.38
C VAL A 187 5.84 8.77 -1.05
N MET A 188 5.82 8.85 -2.37
CA MET A 188 4.61 9.00 -3.16
C MET A 188 4.40 7.78 -4.06
N ARG A 189 3.15 7.34 -4.17
CA ARG A 189 2.73 6.35 -5.14
C ARG A 189 1.57 6.88 -5.95
N ASP A 190 1.67 6.73 -7.24
CA ASP A 190 0.59 6.98 -8.19
C ASP A 190 0.16 5.65 -8.79
N GLN A 191 -1.11 5.31 -8.60
CA GLN A 191 -1.67 4.03 -9.00
C GLN A 191 -2.97 4.22 -9.77
N THR A 192 -3.08 3.54 -10.90
CA THR A 192 -4.35 3.45 -11.63
C THR A 192 -5.20 2.29 -11.11
N TYR A 193 -6.51 2.42 -11.13
CA TYR A 193 -7.46 1.32 -10.98
C TYR A 193 -8.55 1.38 -12.04
N LEU A 194 -9.19 0.24 -12.29
CA LEU A 194 -10.32 0.13 -13.23
C LEU A 194 -11.63 0.02 -12.46
N LEU A 195 -12.62 0.81 -12.86
CA LEU A 195 -14.02 0.62 -12.51
C LEU A 195 -14.79 0.12 -13.72
N TYR A 196 -15.48 -1.01 -13.61
CA TYR A 196 -16.18 -1.64 -14.74
C TYR A 196 -17.46 -2.35 -14.31
N ALA A 197 -18.39 -2.56 -15.25
CA ALA A 197 -19.58 -3.35 -14.98
C ALA A 197 -19.23 -4.84 -14.89
N THR A 198 -19.61 -5.46 -13.78
CA THR A 198 -19.41 -6.89 -13.54
C THR A 198 -20.50 -7.41 -12.62
N THR A 199 -20.79 -8.70 -12.75
CA THR A 199 -21.61 -9.44 -11.79
C THR A 199 -20.77 -10.20 -10.78
N ASN A 200 -19.45 -10.30 -11.04
CA ASN A 200 -18.49 -10.92 -10.14
C ASN A 200 -18.38 -10.09 -8.86
N GLN A 201 -18.75 -10.69 -7.74
CA GLN A 201 -18.69 -10.05 -6.44
C GLN A 201 -17.36 -10.36 -5.77
N PRO A 202 -16.78 -9.38 -5.07
CA PRO A 202 -15.55 -9.56 -4.35
C PRO A 202 -15.66 -10.57 -3.21
N PRO A 203 -14.60 -11.36 -2.97
CA PRO A 203 -14.48 -12.11 -1.75
C PRO A 203 -14.29 -11.17 -0.57
N THR A 204 -14.72 -11.58 0.62
CA THR A 204 -14.52 -10.80 1.84
C THR A 204 -13.94 -11.58 3.00
N PHE A 205 -13.04 -10.95 3.76
CA PHE A 205 -12.55 -11.47 5.02
C PHE A 205 -13.66 -11.47 6.09
N THR A 206 -13.91 -12.63 6.69
CA THR A 206 -14.98 -12.79 7.67
C THR A 206 -14.47 -12.72 9.10
N THR A 207 -13.39 -13.44 9.41
CA THR A 207 -12.84 -13.51 10.76
C THR A 207 -11.32 -13.64 10.77
N MET A 208 -10.73 -13.27 11.90
CA MET A 208 -9.36 -13.58 12.27
C MET A 208 -9.30 -14.29 13.63
N GLN A 209 -8.29 -15.13 13.82
CA GLN A 209 -7.93 -15.71 15.13
C GLN A 209 -6.46 -15.45 15.40
N VAL A 210 -6.16 -14.81 16.54
CA VAL A 210 -4.78 -14.52 16.95
C VAL A 210 -4.31 -15.63 17.89
N ASN A 211 -3.19 -16.29 17.56
CA ASN A 211 -2.55 -17.34 18.35
C ASN A 211 -3.51 -18.47 18.80
N GLY A 212 -4.42 -18.88 17.90
CA GLY A 212 -5.41 -19.92 18.19
C GLY A 212 -6.54 -19.50 19.14
N GLY A 213 -6.67 -18.20 19.43
CA GLY A 213 -7.75 -17.66 20.25
C GLY A 213 -9.13 -17.67 19.58
N ALA A 214 -10.09 -16.99 20.21
CA ALA A 214 -11.45 -16.85 19.68
C ALA A 214 -11.47 -16.11 18.34
N ALA A 215 -12.38 -16.52 17.45
CA ALA A 215 -12.65 -15.81 16.20
C ALA A 215 -13.20 -14.41 16.50
N GLN A 216 -12.66 -13.42 15.79
CA GLN A 216 -13.06 -12.02 15.91
C GLN A 216 -13.08 -11.35 14.53
N ALA A 217 -13.79 -10.24 14.40
CA ALA A 217 -13.76 -9.44 13.18
C ALA A 217 -12.36 -8.85 12.95
N LEU A 218 -12.03 -8.57 11.69
CA LEU A 218 -10.81 -7.82 11.34
C LEU A 218 -10.99 -6.35 11.75
N GLY A 219 -10.01 -5.78 12.45
CA GLY A 219 -10.05 -4.36 12.86
C GLY A 219 -9.41 -4.07 14.21
N PRO A 220 -9.67 -4.88 15.27
CA PRO A 220 -8.96 -4.74 16.54
C PRO A 220 -7.44 -4.84 16.33
N ALA A 221 -6.70 -3.97 17.01
CA ALA A 221 -5.25 -3.98 16.93
C ALA A 221 -4.67 -5.20 17.67
N ILE A 222 -3.66 -5.81 17.05
CA ILE A 222 -2.95 -6.97 17.58
C ILE A 222 -1.72 -6.46 18.32
N VAL A 223 -1.72 -6.61 19.65
CA VAL A 223 -0.58 -6.16 20.47
C VAL A 223 0.48 -7.25 20.51
N VAL A 224 1.72 -6.89 20.22
CA VAL A 224 2.88 -7.79 20.21
C VAL A 224 4.10 -7.13 20.84
N GLN A 225 5.13 -7.91 21.13
CA GLN A 225 6.42 -7.44 21.62
C GLN A 225 7.54 -7.67 20.58
N PRO A 226 8.61 -6.87 20.59
CA PRO A 226 9.82 -7.19 19.83
C PRO A 226 10.32 -8.61 20.17
N GLY A 227 10.63 -9.41 19.15
CA GLY A 227 11.07 -10.80 19.31
C GLY A 227 9.94 -11.82 19.47
N GLN A 228 8.68 -11.39 19.60
CA GLN A 228 7.54 -12.28 19.74
C GLN A 228 7.17 -12.92 18.38
N ALA A 229 6.81 -14.21 18.42
CA ALA A 229 6.10 -14.86 17.32
C ALA A 229 4.59 -14.65 17.49
N VAL A 230 3.91 -14.20 16.44
CA VAL A 230 2.45 -14.12 16.38
C VAL A 230 1.95 -14.85 15.15
N SER A 231 0.80 -15.52 15.29
CA SER A 231 0.06 -16.10 14.18
C SER A 231 -1.35 -15.55 14.13
N VAL A 232 -1.81 -15.27 12.92
CA VAL A 232 -3.16 -14.78 12.62
C VAL A 232 -3.75 -15.70 11.56
N LEU A 233 -4.70 -16.54 11.96
CA LEU A 233 -5.49 -17.32 11.02
C LEU A 233 -6.59 -16.42 10.45
N LEU A 234 -6.58 -16.22 9.14
CA LEU A 234 -7.55 -15.42 8.40
C LEU A 234 -8.54 -16.33 7.70
N GLN A 235 -9.80 -15.93 7.66
CA GLN A 235 -10.85 -16.63 6.93
C GLN A 235 -11.58 -15.66 6.00
N ALA A 236 -11.98 -16.15 4.83
CA ALA A 236 -12.72 -15.36 3.85
C ALA A 236 -13.80 -16.20 3.17
N THR A 237 -14.75 -15.52 2.54
CA THR A 237 -15.85 -16.13 1.79
C THR A 237 -16.10 -15.35 0.51
N ASP A 238 -16.59 -16.04 -0.52
CA ASP A 238 -17.05 -15.42 -1.75
C ASP A 238 -18.58 -15.44 -1.83
N PRO A 239 -19.26 -14.33 -2.18
CA PRO A 239 -20.70 -14.34 -2.41
C PRO A 239 -21.11 -15.17 -3.64
N ASP A 240 -20.23 -15.34 -4.61
CA ASP A 240 -20.51 -16.07 -5.84
C ASP A 240 -20.26 -17.58 -5.68
N ALA A 241 -21.32 -18.35 -5.93
CA ALA A 241 -21.30 -19.79 -5.69
C ALA A 241 -20.27 -20.52 -6.57
N GLY A 242 -19.43 -21.33 -5.93
CA GLY A 242 -18.44 -22.18 -6.60
C GLY A 242 -17.11 -21.51 -6.90
N GLN A 243 -16.92 -20.24 -6.50
CA GLN A 243 -15.64 -19.57 -6.62
C GLN A 243 -14.62 -20.07 -5.60
N THR A 244 -13.35 -20.11 -6.02
CA THR A 244 -12.22 -20.51 -5.17
C THR A 244 -11.42 -19.31 -4.74
N LEU A 245 -11.05 -19.26 -3.46
CA LEU A 245 -10.28 -18.16 -2.91
C LEU A 245 -8.77 -18.40 -3.02
N ARG A 246 -8.05 -17.33 -3.33
CA ARG A 246 -6.60 -17.23 -3.28
C ARG A 246 -6.22 -16.04 -2.41
N PHE A 247 -5.63 -16.32 -1.25
CA PHE A 247 -5.03 -15.27 -0.44
C PHE A 247 -3.66 -14.90 -1.03
N ALA A 248 -3.28 -13.64 -0.83
CA ALA A 248 -2.02 -13.11 -1.30
C ALA A 248 -1.55 -12.00 -0.35
N SER A 249 -0.23 -11.84 -0.22
CA SER A 249 0.36 -10.68 0.43
C SER A 249 1.76 -10.48 -0.14
N GLU A 250 2.06 -9.25 -0.52
CA GLU A 250 3.40 -8.79 -0.91
C GLU A 250 4.18 -8.27 0.32
N ALA A 251 3.51 -8.13 1.46
CA ALA A 251 4.12 -7.66 2.71
C ALA A 251 5.34 -8.51 3.14
N PRO A 252 5.41 -9.84 2.93
CA PRO A 252 6.62 -10.63 3.19
C PRO A 252 7.87 -10.16 2.43
N ASN A 253 7.73 -9.42 1.32
CA ASN A 253 8.86 -8.85 0.56
C ASN A 253 9.41 -7.56 1.21
N VAL A 254 8.69 -7.01 2.19
CA VAL A 254 8.98 -5.69 2.78
C VAL A 254 9.11 -5.75 4.30
N VAL A 255 8.26 -6.52 4.97
CA VAL A 255 8.17 -6.68 6.43
C VAL A 255 9.01 -7.89 6.86
N PRO A 256 10.15 -7.70 7.55
CA PRO A 256 11.00 -8.79 7.96
C PRO A 256 10.29 -9.75 8.93
N GLY A 257 10.47 -11.05 8.70
CA GLY A 257 9.91 -12.12 9.53
C GLY A 257 8.43 -12.41 9.30
N LEU A 258 7.79 -11.76 8.31
CA LEU A 258 6.41 -12.02 7.93
C LEU A 258 6.34 -13.15 6.89
N THR A 259 5.38 -14.06 7.05
CA THR A 259 5.07 -15.08 6.04
C THR A 259 3.57 -15.33 5.97
N LEU A 260 3.07 -15.61 4.77
CA LEU A 260 1.70 -16.07 4.54
C LEU A 260 1.75 -17.53 4.09
N THR A 261 1.04 -18.40 4.79
CA THR A 261 1.03 -19.85 4.51
C THR A 261 -0.39 -20.38 4.49
N ARG A 262 -0.68 -21.27 3.55
CA ARG A 262 -1.97 -21.94 3.49
C ARG A 262 -2.13 -22.90 4.67
N VAL A 263 -3.27 -22.84 5.35
CA VAL A 263 -3.59 -23.73 6.48
C VAL A 263 -4.99 -24.29 6.29
N GLY A 264 -5.10 -25.63 6.29
CA GLY A 264 -6.40 -26.31 6.21
C GLY A 264 -7.06 -26.25 4.83
N THR A 265 -8.30 -25.73 4.79
CA THR A 265 -9.16 -25.70 3.59
C THR A 265 -8.83 -24.51 2.67
N THR A 266 -9.55 -24.40 1.54
CA THR A 266 -9.33 -23.33 0.54
C THR A 266 -9.67 -21.92 1.02
N ASN A 267 -10.31 -21.77 2.18
CA ASN A 267 -10.89 -20.50 2.64
C ASN A 267 -10.18 -19.92 3.86
N SER A 268 -9.00 -20.44 4.20
CA SER A 268 -8.20 -19.95 5.32
C SER A 268 -6.71 -19.97 5.05
N GLU A 269 -6.02 -18.90 5.44
CA GLU A 269 -4.56 -18.83 5.43
C GLU A 269 -4.04 -18.22 6.73
N GLN A 270 -2.84 -18.64 7.12
CA GLN A 270 -2.17 -18.18 8.32
C GLN A 270 -1.07 -17.20 7.96
N LEU A 271 -1.24 -15.96 8.43
CA LEU A 271 -0.20 -14.96 8.47
C LEU A 271 0.60 -15.16 9.76
N THR A 272 1.90 -15.37 9.67
CA THR A 272 2.78 -15.41 10.84
C THR A 272 3.79 -14.30 10.78
N TRP A 273 4.07 -13.67 11.92
CA TRP A 273 5.10 -12.66 12.04
C TRP A 273 6.04 -12.99 13.19
N GLN A 274 7.30 -13.24 12.85
CA GLN A 274 8.40 -13.19 13.81
C GLN A 274 8.83 -11.73 13.94
N VAL A 275 8.29 -11.03 14.93
CA VAL A 275 8.58 -9.60 15.14
C VAL A 275 10.09 -9.45 15.38
N PRO A 276 10.82 -8.63 14.60
CA PRO A 276 12.24 -8.43 14.83
C PRO A 276 12.50 -7.96 16.26
N ALA A 277 13.50 -8.54 16.92
CA ALA A 277 13.86 -8.18 18.30
C ALA A 277 14.30 -6.71 18.45
N THR A 278 14.72 -6.10 17.35
CA THR A 278 15.17 -4.70 17.26
C THR A 278 14.07 -3.76 16.77
N LEU A 279 12.87 -4.25 16.44
CA LEU A 279 11.80 -3.41 15.91
C LEU A 279 11.32 -2.43 17.00
N PRO A 280 11.36 -1.11 16.78
CA PRO A 280 10.97 -0.16 17.81
C PRO A 280 9.47 -0.22 18.15
N PRO A 281 9.05 0.18 19.35
CA PRO A 281 7.64 0.29 19.69
C PRO A 281 6.91 1.27 18.76
N GLY A 282 5.74 0.88 18.29
CA GLY A 282 5.02 1.65 17.28
C GLY A 282 3.77 0.96 16.76
N ARG A 283 3.11 1.62 15.82
CA ARG A 283 2.00 1.06 15.06
C ARG A 283 2.54 0.60 13.71
N TYR A 284 2.30 -0.67 13.40
CA TYR A 284 2.67 -1.28 12.12
C TYR A 284 1.39 -1.74 11.44
N ALA A 285 1.19 -1.30 10.21
CA ALA A 285 0.13 -1.79 9.35
C ALA A 285 0.69 -2.95 8.53
N ILE A 286 -0.12 -3.99 8.30
CA ILE A 286 0.25 -5.11 7.43
C ILE A 286 -0.87 -5.41 6.45
N ALA A 287 -0.57 -5.41 5.15
CA ALA A 287 -1.55 -5.69 4.10
C ALA A 287 -1.70 -7.19 3.82
N VAL A 288 -2.94 -7.66 3.70
CA VAL A 288 -3.28 -9.00 3.23
C VAL A 288 -4.48 -8.96 2.29
N GLY A 289 -4.38 -9.63 1.15
CA GLY A 289 -5.41 -9.70 0.13
C GLY A 289 -6.04 -11.09 0.02
N VAL A 290 -7.28 -11.12 -0.46
CA VAL A 290 -7.95 -12.31 -0.94
C VAL A 290 -8.56 -12.01 -2.30
N LEU A 291 -8.37 -12.93 -3.24
CA LEU A 291 -8.86 -12.86 -4.60
C LEU A 291 -9.73 -14.06 -4.88
N ASP A 292 -10.73 -13.87 -5.72
CA ASP A 292 -11.56 -14.95 -6.24
C ASP A 292 -10.95 -15.57 -7.51
N ASN A 293 -11.74 -16.40 -8.21
CA ASN A 293 -11.41 -16.92 -9.54
C ASN A 293 -12.42 -16.50 -10.62
N GLY A 294 -13.21 -15.47 -10.36
CA GLY A 294 -14.22 -14.93 -11.26
C GLY A 294 -13.63 -14.17 -12.45
N CYS A 295 -14.42 -14.05 -13.52
CA CYS A 295 -13.97 -13.50 -14.80
C CYS A 295 -14.90 -12.36 -15.25
N THR A 296 -14.45 -11.37 -16.04
CA THR A 296 -13.15 -11.25 -16.74
C THR A 296 -11.96 -10.95 -15.82
N TYR A 297 -12.17 -10.19 -14.75
CA TYR A 297 -11.16 -9.88 -13.74
C TYR A 297 -11.51 -10.57 -12.43
N ASN A 298 -10.51 -11.10 -11.74
CA ASN A 298 -10.67 -11.58 -10.39
C ASN A 298 -11.00 -10.39 -9.49
N ALA A 299 -12.09 -10.46 -8.74
CA ALA A 299 -12.36 -9.47 -7.72
C ALA A 299 -11.50 -9.76 -6.49
N SER A 300 -11.26 -8.74 -5.68
CA SER A 300 -10.33 -8.83 -4.56
C SER A 300 -10.67 -7.84 -3.46
N GLU A 301 -10.50 -8.26 -2.20
CA GLU A 301 -10.41 -7.37 -1.04
C GLU A 301 -8.97 -7.42 -0.51
N GLU A 302 -8.40 -6.26 -0.15
CA GLU A 302 -7.16 -6.16 0.60
C GLU A 302 -7.37 -5.39 1.90
N ARG A 303 -7.00 -6.02 3.02
CA ARG A 303 -7.19 -5.54 4.37
C ARG A 303 -5.88 -5.13 5.02
N THR A 304 -5.95 -4.07 5.81
CA THR A 304 -4.86 -3.62 6.66
C THR A 304 -5.05 -4.13 8.09
N LEU A 305 -4.21 -5.07 8.51
CA LEU A 305 -4.12 -5.51 9.90
C LEU A 305 -3.25 -4.54 10.69
N THR A 306 -3.72 -4.08 11.85
CA THR A 306 -2.95 -3.17 12.70
C THR A 306 -2.27 -3.94 13.81
N PHE A 307 -0.95 -3.84 13.90
CA PHE A 307 -0.14 -4.32 15.01
C PHE A 307 0.35 -3.16 15.87
N ILE A 308 0.33 -3.34 17.18
CA ILE A 308 0.95 -2.42 18.13
C ILE A 308 2.13 -3.15 18.78
N VAL A 309 3.34 -2.77 18.40
CA VAL A 309 4.56 -3.27 19.03
C VAL A 309 4.78 -2.46 20.30
N SER A 310 4.79 -3.14 21.44
CA SER A 310 4.90 -2.54 22.77
C SER A 310 6.04 -3.18 23.55
N SER A 311 6.79 -2.37 24.29
CA SER A 311 7.80 -2.85 25.25
C SER A 311 7.19 -3.41 26.54
N THR A 312 5.88 -3.23 26.77
CA THR A 312 5.20 -3.71 27.97
C THR A 312 4.76 -5.17 27.77
N ALA A 313 5.14 -6.06 28.68
CA ALA A 313 4.62 -7.43 28.71
C ALA A 313 3.09 -7.41 28.79
N LEU A 314 2.43 -8.03 27.81
CA LEU A 314 1.01 -8.33 27.94
C LEU A 314 0.87 -9.26 29.14
N ALA A 315 0.16 -8.79 30.19
CA ALA A 315 -0.20 -9.66 31.28
C ALA A 315 -0.97 -10.85 30.70
N THR A 316 -0.41 -12.06 30.84
CA THR A 316 -1.13 -13.30 30.55
C THR A 316 -2.43 -13.26 31.34
N ARG A 317 -3.56 -13.17 30.64
CA ARG A 317 -4.87 -13.45 31.21
C ARG A 317 -5.20 -14.92 31.03
#